data_AF-A8UKS2-F1
#
_entry.id   AF-A8UKS2-F1
#
_cell.length_a   1.000
_cell.length_b   1.000
_cell.length_c   1.000
_cell.angle_alpha   90.00
_cell.angle_beta   90.00
_cell.angle_gamma   90.00
#
_symmetry.space_group_name_H-M   'P 1'
#
loop_
_entity.id
_entity.type
_entity.pdbx_description
1 polymer ?
#
loop_
_entity_poly.entity_id
_entity_poly.type
_entity_poly.pdbx_seq_one_letter_code
_entity_poly.pdbx_strand_id
1 'polypeptide(L)'
;MILEEKNKEKRKTIPLTSSEALTFFFIPFAFFGIDKFRKNDFNQSEMERFKAYGFDLKVKQANELTIYGRIFYIAITIIIIYLIQVK
;
A
#
# COMPACT_ATOMS: atom_id res chain seq x y z
N MET A 1 27.68 -11.93 -16.96
CA MET A 1 26.45 -11.57 -16.21
C MET A 1 25.32 -12.46 -16.70
N ILE A 2 24.77 -13.31 -15.82
CA ILE A 2 23.77 -14.32 -16.17
C ILE A 2 22.40 -13.65 -16.32
N LEU A 3 21.56 -14.13 -17.24
CA LEU A 3 20.23 -13.55 -17.52
C LEU A 3 19.35 -13.40 -16.26
N GLU A 4 19.45 -14.36 -15.34
CA GLU A 4 18.73 -14.35 -14.07
C GLU A 4 19.07 -13.15 -13.19
N GLU A 5 20.35 -12.76 -13.16
CA GLU A 5 20.86 -11.65 -12.38
C GLU A 5 20.34 -10.32 -12.95
N LYS A 6 20.37 -10.17 -14.28
CA LYS A 6 19.75 -9.03 -14.97
C LYS A 6 18.25 -8.94 -14.70
N ASN A 7 17.55 -10.07 -14.65
CA ASN A 7 16.12 -10.10 -14.35
C ASN A 7 15.80 -9.80 -12.88
N LYS A 8 16.70 -10.09 -11.95
CA LYS A 8 16.58 -9.67 -10.54
C LYS A 8 16.80 -8.18 -10.38
N GLU A 9 17.86 -7.64 -10.98
CA GLU A 9 18.15 -6.20 -10.93
C GLU A 9 17.03 -5.36 -11.55
N LYS A 10 16.48 -5.80 -12.68
CA LYS A 10 15.32 -5.14 -13.30
C LYS A 10 14.12 -5.06 -12.36
N ARG A 11 13.83 -6.11 -11.58
CA ARG A 11 12.67 -6.18 -10.68
C ARG A 11 12.72 -5.15 -9.55
N LYS A 12 13.92 -4.87 -9.02
CA LYS A 12 14.13 -3.92 -7.93
C LYS A 12 13.61 -2.52 -8.27
N THR A 13 13.66 -2.15 -9.56
CA THR A 13 13.29 -0.81 -10.04
C THR A 13 11.91 -0.75 -10.71
N ILE A 14 11.14 -1.85 -10.69
CA ILE A 14 9.79 -1.84 -11.31
C ILE A 14 8.84 -1.06 -10.39
N PRO A 15 8.16 -0.02 -10.89
CA PRO A 15 7.19 0.73 -10.10
C PRO A 15 5.89 -0.06 -9.94
N LEU A 16 5.07 0.34 -8.97
CA LEU A 16 3.68 -0.06 -8.89
C LEU A 16 2.94 0.34 -10.16
N THR A 17 2.06 -0.54 -10.60
CA THR A 17 1.02 -0.20 -11.57
C THR A 17 -0.02 0.68 -10.90
N SER A 18 -0.76 1.45 -11.70
CA SER A 18 -1.83 2.32 -11.20
C SER A 18 -2.87 1.55 -10.40
N SER A 19 -3.22 0.33 -10.83
CA SER A 19 -4.18 -0.52 -10.12
C SER A 19 -3.67 -0.96 -8.76
N GLU A 20 -2.42 -1.44 -8.67
CA GLU A 20 -1.80 -1.78 -7.38
C GLU A 20 -1.74 -0.55 -6.47
N ALA A 21 -1.35 0.61 -7.01
CA ALA A 21 -1.27 1.85 -6.27
C ALA A 21 -2.62 2.28 -5.67
N LEU A 22 -3.70 2.18 -6.45
CA LEU A 22 -5.05 2.47 -5.98
C LEU A 22 -5.46 1.56 -4.82
N THR A 23 -5.12 0.28 -4.87
CA THR A 23 -5.46 -0.65 -3.78
C THR A 23 -4.75 -0.31 -2.48
N PHE A 24 -3.46 0.06 -2.53
CA PHE A 24 -2.73 0.50 -1.33
C PHE A 24 -3.20 1.85 -0.79
N PHE A 25 -3.69 2.74 -1.65
CA PHE A 25 -4.18 4.06 -1.24
C PHE A 25 -5.60 4.02 -0.64
N PHE A 26 -6.57 3.37 -1.31
CA PHE A 26 -7.97 3.36 -0.89
C PHE A 26 -8.30 2.28 0.14
N ILE A 27 -7.50 1.22 0.20
CA ILE A 27 -7.65 0.16 1.21
C ILE A 27 -6.37 0.10 2.05
N PRO A 28 -6.00 1.20 2.74
CA PRO A 28 -4.82 1.19 3.58
C PRO A 28 -5.09 0.21 4.72
N PHE A 29 -4.15 -0.72 4.92
CA PHE A 29 -4.21 -1.75 5.96
C PHE A 29 -4.76 -1.27 7.29
N ALA A 30 -5.52 -2.18 7.89
CA ALA A 30 -5.95 -2.14 9.27
C ALA A 30 -6.72 -0.85 9.56
N PHE A 31 -7.95 -0.77 9.03
CA PHE A 31 -8.91 0.24 9.48
C PHE A 31 -9.05 0.27 11.02
N PHE A 32 -8.68 -0.80 11.75
CA PHE A 32 -8.84 -0.89 13.21
C PHE A 32 -7.83 -1.76 13.98
N GLY A 33 -6.60 -2.00 13.48
CA GLY A 33 -5.59 -2.75 14.26
C GLY A 33 -6.00 -4.17 14.70
N ILE A 34 -7.06 -4.73 14.12
CA ILE A 34 -7.57 -6.05 14.48
C ILE A 34 -6.67 -7.10 13.84
N ASP A 35 -5.73 -7.65 14.62
CA ASP A 35 -4.78 -8.71 14.19
C ASP A 35 -5.48 -9.91 13.53
N LYS A 36 -6.77 -10.16 13.80
CA LYS A 36 -7.55 -11.24 13.17
C LYS A 36 -7.72 -11.08 11.65
N PHE A 37 -7.68 -9.86 11.10
CA PHE A 37 -7.87 -9.64 9.66
C PHE A 37 -6.55 -9.59 8.87
N ARG A 38 -5.40 -9.61 9.54
CA ARG A 38 -4.07 -9.61 8.87
C ARG A 38 -3.87 -10.78 7.91
N LYS A 39 -4.40 -11.96 8.23
CA LYS A 39 -4.23 -13.17 7.40
C LYS A 39 -4.99 -13.11 6.07
N ASN A 40 -6.03 -12.29 5.98
CA ASN A 40 -6.86 -12.16 4.77
C ASN A 40 -6.71 -10.77 4.12
N ASP A 41 -5.71 -9.99 4.52
CA ASP A 41 -5.49 -8.69 3.93
C ASP A 41 -4.75 -8.84 2.60
N PHE A 42 -5.49 -8.62 1.50
CA PHE A 42 -4.97 -8.69 0.13
C PHE A 42 -3.69 -7.89 -0.01
N ASN A 43 -3.66 -6.65 0.47
CA ASN A 43 -2.49 -5.81 0.33
C ASN A 43 -1.29 -6.41 1.07
N GLN A 44 -1.49 -7.18 2.15
CA GLN A 44 -0.40 -7.70 3.03
C GLN A 44 0.25 -8.83 2.30
N SER A 45 -0.58 -9.71 1.73
CA SER A 45 -0.11 -10.76 0.84
C SER A 45 0.65 -10.18 -0.37
N GLU A 46 0.18 -9.06 -0.95
CA GLU A 46 0.87 -8.37 -2.05
C GLU A 46 2.22 -7.80 -1.62
N MET A 47 2.28 -7.17 -0.44
CA MET A 47 3.49 -6.60 0.15
C MET A 47 4.52 -7.69 0.46
N GLU A 48 4.09 -8.79 1.06
CA GLU A 48 4.93 -9.97 1.33
C GLU A 48 5.44 -10.58 0.03
N ARG A 49 4.58 -10.66 -1.00
CA ARG A 49 4.98 -11.09 -2.34
C ARG A 49 6.05 -10.18 -2.94
N PHE A 50 5.89 -8.86 -2.88
CA PHE A 50 6.90 -7.93 -3.40
C PHE A 50 8.25 -8.09 -2.71
N LYS A 51 8.26 -8.27 -1.38
CA LYS A 51 9.48 -8.54 -0.61
C LYS A 51 10.11 -9.87 -1.01
N ALA A 52 9.33 -10.94 -1.13
CA ALA A 52 9.82 -12.27 -1.49
C ALA A 52 10.47 -12.31 -2.89
N TYR A 53 9.98 -11.51 -3.84
CA TYR A 53 10.50 -11.47 -5.20
C TYR A 53 11.50 -10.33 -5.48
N GLY A 54 11.88 -9.54 -4.47
CA GLY A 54 12.88 -8.47 -4.57
C GLY A 54 12.40 -7.23 -5.35
N PHE A 55 11.12 -6.87 -5.23
CA PHE A 55 10.56 -5.65 -5.84
C PHE A 55 10.69 -4.45 -4.90
N ASP A 56 11.93 -4.00 -4.68
CA ASP A 56 12.25 -2.98 -3.67
C ASP A 56 11.48 -1.66 -3.88
N LEU A 57 11.39 -1.17 -5.13
CA LEU A 57 10.64 0.05 -5.43
C LEU A 57 9.14 -0.11 -5.17
N LYS A 58 8.54 -1.26 -5.52
CA LYS A 58 7.12 -1.53 -5.24
C LYS A 58 6.85 -1.54 -3.74
N VAL A 59 7.73 -2.14 -2.94
CA VAL A 59 7.62 -2.16 -1.48
C VAL A 59 7.62 -0.72 -0.93
N LYS A 60 8.54 0.11 -1.40
CA LYS A 60 8.62 1.52 -1.00
C LYS A 60 7.34 2.29 -1.34
N GLN A 61 6.91 2.23 -2.61
CA GLN A 61 5.72 2.95 -3.08
C GLN A 61 4.44 2.47 -2.40
N ALA A 62 4.30 1.17 -2.17
CA ALA A 62 3.13 0.61 -1.49
C ALA A 62 3.04 1.09 -0.04
N ASN A 63 4.18 1.21 0.65
CA ASN A 63 4.22 1.74 2.01
C ASN A 63 3.86 3.24 2.05
N GLU A 64 4.41 4.05 1.13
CA GLU A 64 4.07 5.47 1.00
C GLU A 64 2.57 5.68 0.73
N LEU A 65 2.01 4.95 -0.24
CA LEU A 65 0.58 5.04 -0.57
C LEU A 65 -0.32 4.61 0.57
N THR A 66 0.07 3.60 1.35
CA THR A 66 -0.66 3.19 2.56
C THR A 66 -0.70 4.34 3.58
N ILE A 67 0.41 5.04 3.79
CA ILE A 67 0.48 6.20 4.70
C ILE A 67 -0.41 7.34 4.17
N TYR A 68 -0.30 7.65 2.88
CA TYR A 68 -1.13 8.69 2.27
C TYR A 68 -2.62 8.38 2.32
N GLY A 69 -3.00 7.11 2.11
CA GLY A 69 -4.37 6.64 2.27
C GLY A 69 -4.91 6.88 3.68
N ARG A 70 -4.12 6.56 4.72
CA ARG A 70 -4.50 6.82 6.12
C ARG A 70 -4.70 8.32 6.38
N ILE A 71 -3.77 9.16 5.93
CA ILE A 71 -3.87 10.62 6.07
C ILE A 71 -5.13 11.14 5.36
N PHE A 72 -5.41 10.64 4.16
CA PHE A 72 -6.59 10.99 3.38
C PHE A 72 -7.89 10.70 4.13
N TYR A 73 -8.04 9.50 4.71
CA TYR A 73 -9.23 9.15 5.50
C TYR A 73 -9.36 9.96 6.79
N ILE A 74 -8.24 10.29 7.47
CA ILE A 74 -8.25 11.18 8.63
C ILE A 74 -8.75 12.57 8.23
N ALA A 75 -8.24 13.12 7.13
CA ALA A 75 -8.65 14.44 6.63
C ALA A 75 -10.13 14.47 6.25
N ILE A 76 -10.62 13.45 5.53
CA ILE A 76 -12.05 13.31 5.20
C ILE A 76 -12.90 13.27 6.46
N THR A 77 -12.48 12.49 7.47
CA THR A 77 -13.22 12.37 8.74
C THR A 77 -13.35 13.72 9.44
N ILE A 78 -12.27 14.51 9.50
CA ILE A 78 -12.29 15.86 10.09
C ILE A 78 -13.26 16.78 9.33
N ILE A 79 -13.23 16.75 7.99
CA ILE A 79 -14.13 17.55 7.15
C ILE A 79 -15.59 17.18 7.41
N ILE A 80 -15.90 15.88 7.47
CA ILE A 80 -17.27 15.40 7.75
C ILE A 80 -17.75 15.88 9.12
N ILE A 81 -16.92 15.76 10.17
CA ILE A 81 -17.26 16.22 11.52
C ILE A 81 -17.53 17.73 11.52
N TYR A 82 -16.66 18.52 10.88
CA TYR A 82 -16.84 19.97 10.76
C TYR A 82 -18.16 20.34 10.09
N LEU A 83 -18.49 19.70 8.96
CA LEU A 83 -19.74 19.95 8.24
C LEU A 83 -20.99 19.59 9.05
N ILE A 84 -20.90 18.59 9.93
CA ILE A 84 -22.01 18.21 10.83
C ILE A 84 -22.14 19.22 11.98
N GLN A 85 -21.03 19.74 12.52
CA GLN A 85 -21.05 20.69 13.64
C GLN A 85 -21.44 22.12 13.26
N VAL A 86 -21.17 22.53 12.01
CA VAL A 86 -21.52 23.86 11.50
C VAL A 86 -22.99 23.95 11.06
N LYS A 87 -23.72 22.83 11.11
CA LYS A 87 -25.14 22.73 10.81
C LYS A 87 -25.98 22.80 12.07
#